data_AF-A0A2I0JDZ6-F1
#
_entry.id   AF-A0A2I0JDZ6-F1
#
_cell.length_a   1.000
_cell.length_b   1.000
_cell.length_c   1.000
_cell.angle_alpha   90.00
_cell.angle_beta   90.00
_cell.angle_gamma   90.00
#
_symmetry.space_group_name_H-M   'P 1'
#
loop_
_entity.id
_entity.type
_entity.pdbx_description
1 polymer ?
#
loop_
_entity_poly.entity_id
_entity_poly.type
_entity_poly.pdbx_seq_one_letter_code
_entity_poly.pdbx_strand_id
1 'polypeptide(L)'
;MADTSSHSVLSSPRDNALQTPYLHCSLSSPRLENPQKVPTQFLWPAEDVECALDELNEPLIDLQGFFLGDHESILCAAKEIKKACLSHGFFQVVNHGIDPRLIQGAYDNIGAFFRSPLETKLRATKKRGSLSGYSSAHSERFSSKLPWKETLSFGFAASSPDEEVIEYFKSALGPDFGQTG
;
A
#
# COMPACT_ATOMS: atom_id res chain seq x y z
N MET A 1 -8.95 46.26 -47.56
CA MET A 1 -9.15 46.90 -46.24
C MET A 1 -9.34 45.77 -45.24
N ALA A 2 -8.41 45.67 -44.30
CA ALA A 2 -8.42 44.67 -43.26
C ALA A 2 -9.52 44.98 -42.24
N ASP A 3 -10.18 43.96 -41.73
CA ASP A 3 -10.73 44.00 -40.39
C ASP A 3 -10.61 42.61 -39.76
N THR A 4 -9.70 42.52 -38.79
CA THR A 4 -9.36 41.35 -38.00
C THR A 4 -10.14 41.44 -36.69
N SER A 5 -11.18 40.62 -36.53
CA SER A 5 -11.81 40.42 -35.22
C SER A 5 -11.24 39.15 -34.58
N SER A 6 -10.41 39.36 -33.57
CA SER A 6 -9.80 38.34 -32.73
C SER A 6 -10.80 37.86 -31.68
N HIS A 7 -11.28 36.62 -31.79
CA HIS A 7 -11.94 35.94 -30.67
C HIS A 7 -10.91 35.17 -29.85
N SER A 8 -10.49 35.77 -28.74
CA SER A 8 -9.72 35.14 -27.67
C SER A 8 -10.60 34.16 -26.89
N VAL A 9 -10.32 32.86 -27.02
CA VAL A 9 -10.86 31.84 -26.11
C VAL A 9 -10.05 31.92 -24.83
N LEU A 10 -10.70 32.42 -23.77
CA LEU A 10 -10.17 32.39 -22.39
C LEU A 10 -10.02 30.92 -21.96
N SER A 11 -8.78 30.46 -21.89
CA SER A 11 -8.40 29.19 -21.26
C SER A 11 -8.71 29.24 -19.77
N SER A 12 -9.45 28.24 -19.29
CA SER A 12 -9.84 28.06 -17.89
C SER A 12 -8.61 27.84 -16.99
N PRO A 13 -8.54 28.48 -15.80
CA PRO A 13 -7.40 28.34 -14.90
C PRO A 13 -7.52 27.01 -14.12
N ARG A 14 -7.06 25.91 -14.73
CA ARG A 14 -6.82 24.63 -14.04
C ARG A 14 -5.33 24.26 -13.96
N ASP A 15 -4.44 25.10 -14.47
CA ASP A 15 -3.02 24.75 -14.61
C ASP A 15 -2.12 25.19 -13.43
N ASN A 16 -2.68 25.54 -12.27
CA ASN A 16 -1.85 25.92 -11.12
C ASN A 16 -2.51 25.60 -9.78
N ALA A 17 -2.48 24.33 -9.37
CA ALA A 17 -2.54 23.97 -7.97
C ALA A 17 -1.92 22.57 -7.75
N LEU A 18 -0.80 22.57 -7.02
CA LEU A 18 -0.28 21.45 -6.23
C LEU A 18 0.34 20.29 -7.03
N GLN A 19 1.52 20.53 -7.57
CA GLN A 19 2.53 19.51 -7.81
C GLN A 19 3.06 19.00 -6.45
N THR A 20 2.28 18.16 -5.76
CA THR A 20 2.78 17.37 -4.63
C THR A 20 3.63 16.22 -5.18
N PRO A 21 4.78 15.88 -4.56
CA PRO A 21 5.63 14.80 -5.01
C PRO A 21 5.07 13.47 -4.49
N TYR A 22 3.83 13.14 -4.83
CA TYR A 22 3.45 11.74 -4.82
C TYR A 22 4.22 11.12 -5.98
N LEU A 23 5.24 10.35 -5.65
CA LEU A 23 5.92 9.45 -6.58
C LEU A 23 4.82 8.75 -7.39
N HIS A 24 4.66 9.16 -8.66
CA HIS A 24 3.94 8.37 -9.64
C HIS A 24 4.76 7.09 -9.76
N CYS A 25 4.45 6.10 -8.92
CA CYS A 25 4.98 4.76 -9.04
C CYS A 25 4.37 4.22 -10.33
N SER A 26 5.02 4.55 -11.44
CA SER A 26 4.85 3.81 -12.67
C SER A 26 5.13 2.37 -12.28
N LEU A 27 4.06 1.57 -12.15
CA LEU A 27 4.14 0.12 -12.11
C LEU A 27 4.57 -0.37 -13.49
N SER A 28 5.67 0.16 -14.03
CA SER A 28 6.42 -0.56 -15.04
C SER A 28 6.89 -1.82 -14.34
N SER A 29 6.27 -2.95 -14.66
CA SER A 29 6.76 -4.25 -14.20
C SER A 29 8.27 -4.27 -14.45
N PRO A 30 9.11 -4.51 -13.43
CA PRO A 30 10.54 -4.61 -13.66
C PRO A 30 10.74 -5.67 -14.72
N ARG A 31 11.24 -5.27 -15.89
CA ARG A 31 11.57 -6.22 -16.97
C ARG A 31 12.61 -7.15 -16.38
N LEU A 32 12.21 -8.40 -16.16
CA LEU A 32 13.12 -9.46 -15.76
C LEU A 32 14.22 -9.52 -16.82
N GLU A 33 15.45 -9.21 -16.43
CA GLU A 33 16.61 -9.24 -17.34
C GLU A 33 16.88 -10.65 -17.89
N ASN A 34 16.22 -11.68 -17.36
CA ASN A 34 16.22 -13.03 -17.93
C ASN A 34 14.99 -13.87 -17.50
N PRO A 35 13.90 -13.92 -18.28
CA PRO A 35 12.70 -14.71 -17.94
C PRO A 35 12.96 -16.23 -17.85
N GLN A 36 14.09 -16.75 -18.34
CA GLN A 36 14.39 -18.18 -18.29
C GLN A 36 14.86 -18.70 -16.92
N LYS A 37 14.96 -17.84 -15.89
CA LYS A 37 15.38 -18.24 -14.53
C LYS A 37 14.26 -18.31 -13.50
N VAL A 38 13.01 -18.00 -13.88
CA VAL A 38 11.88 -18.06 -12.93
C VAL A 38 11.46 -19.52 -12.72
N PRO A 39 11.43 -20.05 -11.48
CA PRO A 39 10.98 -21.41 -11.24
C PRO A 39 9.51 -21.60 -11.67
N THR A 40 9.18 -22.77 -12.19
CA THR A 40 7.85 -23.06 -12.76
C THR A 40 6.71 -22.88 -11.75
N GLN A 41 6.99 -23.00 -10.46
CA GLN A 41 6.01 -22.79 -9.39
C GLN A 41 5.50 -21.34 -9.34
N PHE A 42 6.25 -20.36 -9.85
CA PHE A 42 5.87 -18.94 -9.90
C PHE A 42 5.21 -18.56 -11.23
N LEU A 43 5.07 -19.48 -12.18
CA LEU A 43 4.39 -19.20 -13.44
C LEU A 43 2.88 -19.30 -13.24
N TRP A 44 2.19 -18.22 -13.60
CA TRP A 44 0.74 -18.15 -13.61
C TRP A 44 0.26 -18.46 -15.04
N PRO A 45 -0.71 -19.37 -15.21
CA PRO A 45 -1.33 -19.63 -16.51
C PRO A 45 -1.88 -18.36 -17.15
N ALA A 46 -1.85 -18.28 -18.49
CA ALA A 46 -2.30 -17.08 -19.21
C ALA A 46 -3.79 -16.78 -18.97
N GLU A 47 -4.59 -17.82 -18.73
CA GLU A 47 -6.00 -17.71 -18.38
C GLU A 47 -6.26 -17.09 -17.00
N ASP A 48 -5.26 -17.03 -16.11
CA ASP A 48 -5.35 -16.35 -14.81
C ASP A 48 -4.81 -14.91 -14.86
N VAL A 49 -4.23 -14.50 -16.00
CA VAL A 49 -3.66 -13.16 -16.18
C VAL A 49 -4.72 -12.27 -16.82
N GLU A 50 -5.46 -11.57 -15.97
CA GLU A 50 -6.41 -10.55 -16.40
C GLU A 50 -5.67 -9.27 -16.80
N CYS A 51 -5.91 -8.80 -18.03
CA CYS A 51 -5.43 -7.49 -18.45
C CYS A 51 -6.36 -6.41 -17.89
N ALA A 52 -5.80 -5.40 -17.23
CA ALA A 52 -6.57 -4.22 -16.86
C ALA A 52 -7.11 -3.55 -18.13
N LEU A 53 -8.44 -3.46 -18.24
CA LEU A 53 -9.11 -2.91 -19.41
C LEU A 53 -9.09 -1.38 -19.40
N ASP A 54 -9.24 -0.78 -18.21
CA ASP A 54 -9.28 0.66 -17.99
C ASP A 54 -8.60 1.03 -16.66
N GLU A 55 -8.13 2.27 -16.57
CA GLU A 55 -7.66 2.85 -15.31
C GLU A 55 -8.85 3.18 -14.40
N LEU A 56 -8.76 2.78 -13.13
CA LEU A 56 -9.73 3.20 -12.13
C LEU A 56 -9.45 4.67 -11.80
N ASN A 57 -10.45 5.53 -11.92
CA ASN A 57 -10.39 6.89 -11.38
C ASN A 57 -10.92 6.88 -9.95
N GLU A 58 -10.10 6.44 -9.00
CA GLU A 58 -10.50 6.38 -7.59
C GLU A 58 -10.57 7.78 -6.96
N PRO A 59 -11.52 8.02 -6.03
CA PRO A 59 -11.62 9.30 -5.36
C PRO A 59 -10.52 9.46 -4.31
N LEU A 60 -10.00 10.69 -4.21
CA LEU A 60 -9.14 11.16 -3.14
C LEU A 60 -10.01 11.80 -2.04
N ILE A 61 -10.12 11.14 -0.89
CA ILE A 61 -10.95 11.59 0.22
C ILE A 61 -10.11 12.49 1.14
N ASP A 62 -10.48 13.77 1.23
CA ASP A 62 -9.85 14.72 2.14
C ASP A 62 -10.53 14.71 3.53
N LEU A 63 -9.76 14.39 4.57
CA LEU A 63 -10.24 14.38 5.95
C LEU A 63 -9.91 15.66 6.75
N GLN A 64 -9.31 16.69 6.14
CA GLN A 64 -9.00 17.93 6.85
C GLN A 64 -10.24 18.56 7.49
N GLY A 65 -11.34 18.65 6.75
CA GLY A 65 -12.60 19.19 7.25
C GLY A 65 -13.17 18.38 8.43
N PHE A 66 -12.93 17.07 8.48
CA PHE A 66 -13.31 16.23 9.62
C PHE A 66 -12.55 16.64 10.89
N PHE A 67 -11.24 16.85 10.80
CA PHE A 67 -10.43 17.29 11.96
C PHE A 67 -10.72 18.73 12.39
N LEU A 68 -11.22 19.58 11.47
CA LEU A 68 -11.65 20.94 11.76
C LEU A 68 -13.10 21.05 12.25
N GLY A 69 -13.86 19.96 12.24
CA GLY A 69 -15.28 19.96 12.61
C GLY A 69 -16.20 20.64 11.59
N ASP A 70 -15.78 20.76 10.33
CA ASP A 70 -16.59 21.31 9.25
C ASP A 70 -17.64 20.30 8.78
N HIS A 71 -18.90 20.58 9.08
CA HIS A 71 -20.03 19.70 8.80
C HIS A 71 -20.19 19.39 7.30
N GLU A 72 -20.02 20.38 6.43
CA GLU A 72 -20.22 20.19 4.98
C GLU A 72 -19.12 19.31 4.39
N SER A 73 -17.86 19.54 4.77
CA SER A 73 -16.74 18.68 4.38
C SER A 73 -16.91 17.24 4.87
N ILE A 74 -17.38 17.04 6.12
CA ILE A 74 -17.65 15.71 6.67
C ILE A 74 -18.73 14.98 5.85
N LEU A 75 -19.83 15.67 5.54
CA LEU A 75 -20.91 15.10 4.73
C LEU A 75 -20.45 14.78 3.31
N CYS A 76 -19.60 15.63 2.71
CA CYS A 76 -19.02 15.40 1.40
C CYS A 76 -18.15 14.13 1.40
N ALA A 77 -17.19 14.05 2.32
CA ALA A 77 -16.31 12.88 2.46
C ALA A 77 -17.10 11.59 2.69
N ALA A 78 -18.11 11.60 3.56
CA ALA A 78 -18.95 10.44 3.83
C ALA A 78 -19.74 9.96 2.59
N LYS A 79 -20.24 10.90 1.76
CA LYS A 79 -20.94 10.58 0.50
C LYS A 79 -19.99 9.94 -0.51
N GLU A 80 -18.79 10.48 -0.69
CA GLU A 80 -17.80 9.93 -1.62
C GLU A 80 -17.29 8.56 -1.16
N ILE A 81 -17.02 8.37 0.14
CA ILE A 81 -16.68 7.06 0.71
C ILE A 81 -17.79 6.05 0.42
N LYS A 82 -19.06 6.40 0.70
CA LYS A 82 -20.20 5.51 0.43
C LYS A 82 -20.28 5.13 -1.05
N LYS A 83 -20.10 6.11 -1.94
CA LYS A 83 -20.13 5.90 -3.39
C LYS A 83 -19.00 4.98 -3.85
N ALA A 84 -17.77 5.19 -3.37
CA ALA A 84 -16.62 4.34 -3.67
C ALA A 84 -16.86 2.89 -3.18
N CYS A 85 -17.31 2.72 -1.93
CA CYS A 85 -17.63 1.42 -1.35
C CYS A 85 -18.73 0.65 -2.10
N LEU A 86 -19.75 1.35 -2.60
CA LEU A 86 -20.86 0.74 -3.34
C LEU A 86 -20.55 0.45 -4.82
N SER A 87 -19.49 1.04 -5.37
CA SER A 87 -19.13 0.89 -6.78
C SER A 87 -17.97 -0.07 -6.98
N HIS A 88 -16.76 0.31 -6.57
CA HIS A 88 -15.53 -0.45 -6.80
C HIS A 88 -14.78 -0.85 -5.52
N GLY A 89 -15.19 -0.34 -4.35
CA GLY A 89 -14.65 -0.74 -3.05
C GLY A 89 -13.28 -0.16 -2.71
N PHE A 90 -12.81 0.87 -3.42
CA PHE A 90 -11.45 1.43 -3.26
C PHE A 90 -11.47 2.95 -3.25
N PHE A 91 -10.62 3.60 -2.45
CA PHE A 91 -10.42 5.05 -2.44
C PHE A 91 -9.11 5.37 -1.73
N GLN A 92 -8.55 6.55 -1.99
CA GLN A 92 -7.39 7.07 -1.29
C GLN A 92 -7.81 8.10 -0.23
N VAL A 93 -7.00 8.29 0.80
CA VAL A 93 -7.28 9.26 1.86
C VAL A 93 -6.09 10.21 2.01
N VAL A 94 -6.36 11.51 2.09
CA VAL A 94 -5.38 12.56 2.38
C VAL A 94 -5.80 13.37 3.59
N ASN A 95 -4.84 14.11 4.18
CA ASN A 95 -5.05 14.87 5.41
C ASN A 95 -5.65 14.01 6.54
N HIS A 96 -5.25 12.74 6.60
CA HIS A 96 -5.75 11.73 7.55
C HIS A 96 -5.26 11.93 9.00
N GLY A 97 -4.48 12.98 9.28
CA GLY A 97 -4.01 13.32 10.63
C GLY A 97 -2.92 12.41 11.20
N ILE A 98 -2.38 11.47 10.41
CA ILE A 98 -1.26 10.60 10.84
C ILE A 98 0.05 11.36 10.63
N ASP A 99 0.88 11.41 11.66
CA ASP A 99 2.20 12.06 11.60
C ASP A 99 3.07 11.42 10.49
N PRO A 100 3.55 12.19 9.49
CA PRO A 100 4.44 11.69 8.46
C PRO A 100 5.70 10.99 8.99
N ARG A 101 6.19 11.39 10.18
CA ARG A 101 7.35 10.76 10.83
C ARG A 101 7.02 9.34 11.30
N LEU A 102 5.79 9.08 11.73
CA LEU A 102 5.33 7.75 12.11
C LEU A 102 5.26 6.83 10.88
N ILE A 103 4.74 7.35 9.76
CA ILE A 103 4.70 6.63 8.48
C ILE A 103 6.12 6.28 8.02
N GLN A 104 7.05 7.24 8.06
CA GLN A 104 8.44 7.02 7.71
C GLN A 104 9.09 5.97 8.63
N GLY A 105 8.89 6.08 9.94
CA GLY A 105 9.39 5.11 10.91
C GLY A 105 8.86 3.69 10.65
N ALA A 106 7.59 3.55 10.27
CA ALA A 106 7.03 2.25 9.88
C ALA A 106 7.71 1.68 8.62
N TYR A 107 7.93 2.50 7.58
CA TYR A 107 8.65 2.09 6.37
C TYR A 107 10.10 1.71 6.65
N ASP A 108 10.79 2.46 7.50
CA ASP A 108 12.19 2.22 7.84
C ASP A 108 12.34 0.88 8.59
N ASN A 109 11.48 0.63 9.59
CA ASN A 109 11.48 -0.61 10.38
C ASN A 109 11.14 -1.84 9.53
N ILE A 110 10.05 -1.80 8.75
CA ILE A 110 9.66 -2.95 7.93
C ILE A 110 10.66 -3.19 6.78
N GLY A 111 11.20 -2.11 6.21
CA GLY A 111 12.24 -2.17 5.20
C GLY A 111 13.53 -2.77 5.75
N ALA A 112 13.94 -2.41 6.97
CA ALA A 112 15.09 -2.99 7.64
C ALA A 112 14.93 -4.50 7.85
N PHE A 113 13.73 -4.95 8.26
CA PHE A 113 13.43 -6.37 8.39
C PHE A 113 13.59 -7.12 7.05
N PHE A 114 12.96 -6.67 5.97
CA PHE A 114 13.00 -7.40 4.68
C PHE A 114 14.36 -7.35 3.98
N ARG A 115 15.19 -6.33 4.27
CA ARG A 115 16.59 -6.25 3.84
C ARG A 115 17.56 -7.07 4.68
N SER A 116 17.12 -7.58 5.85
CA SER A 116 17.97 -8.41 6.70
C SER A 116 18.28 -9.77 6.03
N PRO A 117 19.35 -10.47 6.46
CA PRO A 117 19.70 -11.79 5.96
C PRO A 117 18.52 -12.78 6.07
N LEU A 118 18.48 -13.75 5.15
CA LEU A 118 17.41 -14.75 5.12
C LEU A 118 17.30 -15.51 6.45
N GLU A 119 18.43 -15.83 7.08
CA GLU A 119 18.50 -16.51 8.36
C GLU A 119 17.74 -15.72 9.44
N THR A 120 17.86 -14.40 9.44
CA THR A 120 17.13 -13.51 10.36
C THR A 120 15.63 -13.58 10.10
N LYS A 121 15.21 -13.45 8.84
CA LYS A 121 13.79 -13.53 8.45
C LYS A 121 13.18 -14.88 8.79
N LEU A 122 13.93 -15.98 8.59
CA LEU A 122 13.50 -17.34 8.89
C LEU A 122 13.28 -17.59 10.39
N ARG A 123 13.85 -16.79 11.30
CA ARG A 123 13.53 -16.89 12.74
C ARG A 123 12.10 -16.50 13.06
N ALA A 124 11.50 -15.62 12.25
CA ALA A 124 10.10 -15.25 12.34
C ALA A 124 9.16 -16.18 11.56
N THR A 125 9.63 -17.31 11.00
CA THR A 125 8.83 -18.19 10.13
C THR A 125 7.48 -18.56 10.77
N LYS A 126 6.43 -18.45 9.96
CA LYS A 126 5.08 -18.83 10.33
C LYS A 126 5.01 -20.30 10.73
N LYS A 127 4.67 -20.55 12.01
CA LYS A 127 4.47 -21.90 12.53
C LYS A 127 3.15 -22.48 12.01
N ARG A 128 3.08 -23.80 11.84
CA ARG A 128 1.86 -24.49 11.41
C ARG A 128 0.70 -24.15 12.36
N GLY A 129 -0.41 -23.68 11.81
CA GLY A 129 -1.60 -23.28 12.59
C GLY A 129 -1.56 -21.84 13.14
N SER A 130 -0.42 -21.15 13.08
CA SER A 130 -0.34 -19.72 13.40
C SER A 130 -0.81 -18.89 12.20
N LEU A 131 -1.44 -17.74 12.46
CA LEU A 131 -1.69 -16.71 11.44
C LEU A 131 -0.50 -15.73 11.34
N SER A 132 0.29 -15.61 12.41
CA SER A 132 1.44 -14.74 12.54
C SER A 132 2.73 -15.43 12.11
N GLY A 133 3.61 -14.69 11.44
CA GLY A 133 4.91 -15.14 10.99
C GLY A 133 5.32 -14.61 9.62
N TYR A 134 6.59 -14.79 9.32
CA TYR A 134 7.20 -14.62 8.00
C TYR A 134 6.82 -15.79 7.08
N SER A 135 6.52 -15.47 5.82
CA SER A 135 6.31 -16.41 4.73
C SER A 135 6.97 -15.89 3.45
N SER A 136 7.65 -16.77 2.73
CA SER A 136 8.14 -16.53 1.39
C SER A 136 7.20 -17.20 0.40
N ALA A 137 6.58 -16.42 -0.48
CA ALA A 137 5.68 -16.86 -1.53
C ALA A 137 4.49 -17.73 -1.09
N HIS A 138 4.12 -17.72 0.20
CA HIS A 138 3.08 -18.61 0.75
C HIS A 138 3.31 -20.09 0.38
N SER A 139 4.57 -20.50 0.23
CA SER A 139 4.94 -21.86 -0.18
C SER A 139 4.55 -22.93 0.85
N GLU A 140 4.24 -22.51 2.08
CA GLU A 140 3.66 -23.38 3.11
C GLU A 140 2.20 -23.78 2.82
N ARG A 141 1.51 -23.03 1.94
CA ARG A 141 0.10 -23.24 1.59
C ARG A 141 -0.09 -23.70 0.14
N PHE A 142 0.76 -23.24 -0.77
CA PHE A 142 0.62 -23.51 -2.21
C PHE A 142 1.87 -24.20 -2.75
N SER A 143 1.68 -25.05 -3.77
CA SER A 143 2.77 -25.76 -4.46
C SER A 143 3.03 -25.25 -5.89
N SER A 144 2.14 -24.42 -6.42
CA SER A 144 2.21 -23.79 -7.75
C SER A 144 1.41 -22.48 -7.72
N LYS A 145 1.54 -21.65 -8.77
CA LYS A 145 0.97 -20.29 -8.82
C LYS A 145 1.39 -19.47 -7.61
N LEU A 146 2.65 -19.60 -7.22
CA LEU A 146 3.22 -18.91 -6.08
C LEU A 146 3.25 -17.40 -6.38
N PRO A 147 2.79 -16.54 -5.46
CA PRO A 147 2.94 -15.11 -5.61
C PRO A 147 4.42 -14.72 -5.45
N TRP A 148 4.88 -13.77 -6.27
CA TRP A 148 6.22 -13.21 -6.15
C TRP A 148 6.30 -12.18 -5.02
N LYS A 149 6.18 -12.63 -3.78
CA LYS A 149 6.21 -11.77 -2.59
C LYS A 149 6.71 -12.50 -1.35
N GLU A 150 7.26 -11.73 -0.43
CA GLU A 150 7.42 -12.13 0.96
C GLU A 150 6.37 -11.41 1.82
N THR A 151 5.99 -11.98 2.95
CA THR A 151 5.05 -11.38 3.90
C THR A 151 5.47 -11.62 5.33
N LEU A 152 5.26 -10.63 6.19
CA LEU A 152 5.34 -10.75 7.64
C LEU A 152 3.95 -10.38 8.20
N SER A 153 3.40 -11.22 9.07
CA SER A 153 2.10 -10.97 9.72
C SER A 153 2.24 -11.13 11.22
N PHE A 154 1.58 -10.28 11.99
CA PHE A 154 1.55 -10.35 13.45
C PHE A 154 0.18 -9.86 13.96
N GLY A 155 -0.18 -10.31 15.16
CA GLY A 155 -1.41 -9.91 15.82
C GLY A 155 -1.30 -8.51 16.42
N PHE A 156 -2.44 -7.87 16.59
CA PHE A 156 -2.56 -6.62 17.34
C PHE A 156 -3.86 -6.67 18.13
N ALA A 157 -3.76 -6.66 19.46
CA ALA A 157 -4.91 -6.50 20.35
C ALA A 157 -4.97 -5.07 20.91
N ALA A 158 -6.10 -4.40 20.68
CA ALA A 158 -6.33 -3.05 21.21
C ALA A 158 -6.32 -2.96 22.75
N SER A 159 -6.48 -4.09 23.45
CA SER A 159 -6.39 -4.17 24.92
C SER A 159 -4.96 -4.05 25.45
N SER A 160 -3.96 -4.40 24.63
CA SER A 160 -2.54 -4.48 25.02
C SER A 160 -1.64 -4.30 23.78
N PRO A 161 -1.74 -3.15 23.09
CA PRO A 161 -1.19 -2.96 21.76
C PRO A 161 0.34 -3.08 21.73
N ASP A 162 1.02 -2.48 22.71
CA ASP A 162 2.48 -2.45 22.75
C ASP A 162 3.04 -3.79 23.22
N GLU A 163 2.44 -4.42 24.24
CA GLU A 163 2.97 -5.64 24.84
C GLU A 163 2.97 -6.82 23.85
N GLU A 164 1.86 -7.03 23.12
CA GLU A 164 1.75 -8.19 22.21
C GLU A 164 2.67 -8.06 20.99
N VAL A 165 2.74 -6.87 20.39
CA VAL A 165 3.54 -6.64 19.19
C VAL A 165 5.03 -6.67 19.55
N ILE A 166 5.43 -5.97 20.63
CA ILE A 166 6.82 -5.97 21.10
C ILE A 166 7.23 -7.38 21.53
N GLU A 167 6.37 -8.11 22.23
CA GLU A 167 6.64 -9.50 22.62
C GLU A 167 6.82 -10.40 21.39
N TYR A 168 5.98 -10.25 20.36
CA TYR A 168 6.13 -10.98 19.11
C TYR A 168 7.52 -10.74 18.49
N PHE A 169 7.93 -9.49 18.30
CA PHE A 169 9.22 -9.16 17.69
C PHE A 169 10.40 -9.63 18.54
N LYS A 170 10.31 -9.50 19.87
CA LYS A 170 11.34 -10.00 20.80
C LYS A 170 11.46 -11.52 20.76
N SER A 171 10.33 -12.22 20.76
CA SER A 171 10.27 -13.68 20.74
C SER A 171 10.75 -14.25 19.40
N ALA A 172 10.35 -13.64 18.28
CA ALA A 172 10.68 -14.09 16.94
C ALA A 172 12.12 -13.70 16.52
N LEU A 173 12.53 -12.46 16.77
CA LEU A 173 13.77 -11.88 16.22
C LEU A 173 14.83 -11.56 17.28
N GLY A 174 14.49 -11.68 18.57
CA GLY A 174 15.42 -11.44 19.68
C GLY A 174 15.23 -10.07 20.33
N PRO A 175 15.90 -9.82 21.47
CA PRO A 175 15.62 -8.66 22.34
C PRO A 175 15.87 -7.32 21.67
N ASP A 176 16.77 -7.25 20.68
CA ASP A 176 17.14 -6.02 19.98
C ASP A 176 16.05 -5.51 19.02
N PHE A 177 15.03 -6.32 18.72
CA PHE A 177 13.94 -5.98 17.81
C PHE A 177 12.72 -5.36 18.52
N GLY A 178 12.85 -5.01 19.80
CA GLY A 178 11.76 -4.38 20.55
C GLY A 178 11.32 -3.01 20.00
N GLN A 179 12.17 -2.32 19.23
CA GLN A 179 11.84 -1.03 18.58
C GLN A 179 11.07 -1.20 17.25
N THR A 180 10.98 -2.43 16.75
CA THR A 180 10.28 -2.78 15.51
C THR A 180 8.79 -3.04 15.75
N GLY A 181 8.41 -3.25 17.01
CA GLY A 181 7.03 -3.46 17.46
C GLY A 181 6.38 -2.19 18.01
#